data_AF-A0A851TP82-F1
#
_entry.id   AF-A0A851TP82-F1
#
_cell.length_a   1.000
_cell.length_b   1.000
_cell.length_c   1.000
_cell.angle_alpha   90.00
_cell.angle_beta   90.00
_cell.angle_gamma   90.00
#
_symmetry.space_group_name_H-M   'P 1'
#
loop_
_entity.id
_entity.type
_entity.pdbx_description
1 polymer ?
#
loop_
_entity_poly.entity_id
_entity_poly.type
_entity_poly.pdbx_seq_one_letter_code
_entity_poly.pdbx_strand_id
1 'polypeptide(L)' 'VRRAKLFKGRKLHGDVEVRVEQAQFSELSLVASTTGALTVTIDSPRGGTRRLRPDFVLVREEPAGFGAPEGGPARPLLVG' A
#
# COMPACT_ATOMS: atom_id res chain seq x y z
N VAL A 1 3.59 -12.83 2.75
CA VAL A 1 3.16 -13.86 3.74
C VAL A 1 3.77 -13.68 5.14
N ARG A 2 5.07 -13.34 5.31
CA ARG A 2 5.67 -13.21 6.66
C ARG A 2 5.23 -11.99 7.49
N ARG A 3 4.77 -10.89 6.87
CA ARG A 3 4.53 -9.61 7.58
C ARG A 3 3.24 -9.59 8.39
N ALA A 4 2.13 -10.09 7.84
CA ALA A 4 0.89 -10.25 8.60
C ALA A 4 1.10 -11.07 9.89
N LYS A 5 2.03 -12.03 9.87
CA LYS A 5 2.41 -12.82 11.05
C LYS A 5 3.12 -11.99 12.13
N LEU A 6 3.91 -10.97 11.77
CA LEU A 6 4.62 -10.11 12.73
C LEU A 6 3.68 -9.17 13.49
N PHE A 7 2.60 -8.74 12.84
CA PHE A 7 1.58 -7.86 13.43
C PHE A 7 0.43 -8.64 14.06
N LYS A 8 0.39 -9.97 13.93
CA LYS A 8 -0.65 -10.79 14.54
C LYS A 8 -0.66 -10.60 16.06
N GLY A 9 -1.81 -10.20 16.61
CA GLY A 9 -1.98 -9.94 18.03
C GLY A 9 -1.35 -8.64 18.55
N ARG A 10 -0.76 -7.83 17.67
CA ARG A 10 -0.31 -6.47 18.03
C ARG A 10 -1.51 -5.54 18.07
N LYS A 11 -1.54 -4.68 19.09
CA LYS A 11 -2.53 -3.63 19.27
C LYS A 11 -1.84 -2.28 19.42
N LEU A 12 -2.37 -1.25 18.79
CA LEU A 12 -1.97 0.12 19.04
C LEU A 12 -2.64 0.59 20.33
N HIS A 13 -1.87 1.18 21.24
CA HIS A 13 -2.32 1.62 22.58
C HIS A 13 -3.03 0.57 23.45
N GLY A 14 -2.94 -0.72 23.09
CA GLY A 14 -3.47 -1.84 23.86
C GLY A 14 -4.89 -2.28 23.47
N ASP A 15 -5.62 -1.50 22.67
CA ASP A 15 -7.03 -1.73 22.36
C ASP A 15 -7.34 -1.72 20.86
N VAL A 16 -6.59 -0.96 20.05
CA VAL A 16 -6.83 -0.87 18.59
C VAL A 16 -6.12 -2.01 17.85
N GLU A 17 -6.88 -2.89 17.20
CA GLU A 17 -6.30 -3.96 16.38
C GLU A 17 -5.65 -3.43 15.11
N VAL A 18 -4.46 -3.95 14.80
CA VAL A 18 -3.76 -3.62 13.54
C VAL A 18 -4.13 -4.64 12.47
N ARG A 19 -4.83 -4.20 11.42
CA ARG A 19 -5.06 -4.98 10.21
C ARG A 19 -3.95 -4.73 9.20
N VAL A 20 -3.41 -5.81 8.63
CA VAL A 20 -2.31 -5.73 7.65
C VAL A 20 -2.78 -6.24 6.30
N GLU A 21 -2.80 -5.35 5.32
CA GLU A 21 -2.95 -5.68 3.91
C GLU A 21 -1.57 -5.60 3.23
N GLN A 22 -1.25 -6.59 2.41
CA GLN A 22 0.03 -6.66 1.69
C GLN A 22 -0.24 -6.81 0.20
N ALA A 23 0.38 -5.95 -0.60
CA ALA A 23 0.37 -5.98 -2.05
C ALA A 23 1.72 -5.50 -2.60
N GLN A 24 1.99 -5.79 -3.87
CA GLN A 24 3.08 -5.21 -4.66
C GLN A 24 2.61 -3.93 -5.36
N PHE A 25 3.52 -3.03 -5.74
CA PHE A 25 3.14 -1.83 -6.49
C PHE A 25 2.44 -2.13 -7.82
N SER A 26 2.77 -3.24 -8.47
CA SER A 26 2.11 -3.71 -9.69
C SER A 26 0.64 -4.07 -9.50
N GLU A 27 0.21 -4.32 -8.27
CA GLU A 27 -1.16 -4.71 -7.91
C GLU A 27 -2.00 -3.51 -7.45
N LEU A 28 -1.40 -2.32 -7.31
CA LEU A 28 -2.05 -1.15 -6.72
C LEU A 28 -2.52 -0.13 -7.77
N SER A 29 -3.72 0.39 -7.55
CA SER A 29 -4.18 1.66 -8.10
C SER A 29 -4.86 2.48 -7.02
N LEU A 30 -4.92 3.81 -7.15
CA LEU A 30 -5.58 4.66 -6.17
C LEU A 30 -6.30 5.84 -6.79
N VAL A 31 -7.30 6.35 -6.08
CA VAL A 31 -7.96 7.62 -6.35
C VAL A 31 -7.87 8.46 -5.08
N ALA A 32 -7.33 9.66 -5.21
CA ALA A 32 -7.24 10.63 -4.13
C ALA A 32 -7.94 11.93 -4.56
N SER A 33 -8.67 12.55 -3.63
CA SER A 33 -9.25 13.89 -3.82
C SER A 33 -8.55 14.92 -2.94
N THR A 34 -8.58 16.17 -3.38
CA THR A 34 -8.11 17.31 -2.58
C THR A 34 -8.93 17.54 -1.30
N THR A 35 -10.09 16.90 -1.19
CA THR A 35 -10.96 16.93 0.00
C THR A 35 -10.60 15.85 1.03
N GLY A 36 -9.51 15.10 0.82
CA GLY A 36 -9.03 14.08 1.76
C GLY A 36 -9.66 12.70 1.60
N ALA A 37 -10.41 12.46 0.52
CA ALA A 37 -10.85 11.11 0.18
C ALA A 37 -9.68 10.34 -0.46
N LEU A 38 -9.44 9.12 0.00
CA LEU A 38 -8.45 8.21 -0.56
C LEU A 38 -9.08 6.82 -0.65
N THR A 39 -9.03 6.23 -1.83
CA THR A 39 -9.35 4.81 -2.04
C THR A 39 -8.19 4.14 -2.73
N VAL A 40 -7.65 3.08 -2.11
CA VAL A 40 -6.65 2.19 -2.72
C VAL A 40 -7.37 0.94 -3.19
N THR A 41 -7.14 0.56 -4.44
CA THR A 41 -7.60 -0.69 -5.05
C THR A 41 -6.42 -1.64 -5.18
N ILE A 42 -6.59 -2.87 -4.71
CA ILE A 42 -5.65 -3.98 -4.87
C ILE A 42 -6.27 -4.98 -5.84
N ASP A 43 -5.63 -5.19 -6.98
CA ASP A 43 -5.99 -6.20 -7.96
C ASP A 43 -5.01 -7.38 -7.87
N SER A 44 -5.43 -8.44 -7.16
CA SER A 44 -4.54 -9.57 -6.91
C SER A 44 -4.44 -10.51 -8.12
N PRO A 45 -3.25 -11.04 -8.44
CA PRO A 45 -3.05 -12.01 -9.53
C PRO A 45 -3.85 -13.31 -9.35
N ARG A 46 -4.27 -13.59 -8.11
CA ARG A 46 -5.02 -14.80 -7.75
C ARG A 46 -6.54 -14.65 -7.87
N GLY A 47 -6.99 -13.54 -8.44
CA GLY A 47 -8.40 -13.23 -8.62
C GLY A 47 -8.98 -12.59 -7.36
N GLY A 48 -9.28 -11.30 -7.46
CA GLY A 48 -9.95 -10.55 -6.41
C GLY A 48 -9.52 -9.10 -6.39
N THR A 49 -10.48 -8.21 -6.63
CA THR A 49 -10.33 -6.77 -6.46
C THR A 49 -10.81 -6.38 -5.07
N ARG A 50 -9.95 -5.75 -4.28
CA ARG A 50 -10.28 -5.27 -2.94
C ARG A 50 -10.00 -3.78 -2.84
N ARG A 51 -10.90 -3.04 -2.19
CA ARG A 51 -10.74 -1.60 -1.95
C ARG A 51 -10.57 -1.34 -0.46
N LEU A 52 -9.65 -0.45 -0.12
CA LEU A 52 -9.36 -0.09 1.26
C LEU A 52 -8.96 1.38 1.37
N ARG A 53 -9.12 1.93 2.58
CA ARG A 53 -8.63 3.25 2.96
C ARG A 53 -7.59 3.04 4.06
N PRO A 54 -6.29 3.12 3.75
CA PRO A 54 -5.25 2.81 4.73
C PRO A 54 -5.07 4.00 5.68
N ASP A 55 -4.89 3.73 6.97
CA ASP A 55 -4.50 4.73 7.97
C ASP A 55 -2.98 4.96 8.00
N PHE A 56 -2.21 3.96 7.57
CA PHE A 56 -0.75 4.00 7.52
C PHE A 56 -0.23 3.10 6.39
N VAL A 57 0.93 3.44 5.82
CA VAL A 57 1.58 2.64 4.77
C VAL A 57 3.06 2.43 5.10
N LEU A 58 3.52 1.17 4.96
CA LEU A 58 4.93 0.81 5.00
C LEU A 58 5.42 0.43 3.60
N VAL A 59 6.17 1.33 2.97
CA VAL A 59 6.75 1.11 1.64
C VAL A 59 8.06 0.33 1.75
N ARG A 60 8.21 -0.73 0.94
CA ARG A 60 9.39 -1.61 0.95
C ARG A 60 9.86 -2.04 -0.44
N GLU A 61 9.13 -1.68 -1.48
CA GLU A 61 9.56 -1.82 -2.87
C GLU A 61 10.18 -0.50 -3.30
N GLU A 62 11.20 -0.58 -4.15
CA GLU A 62 11.74 0.63 -4.77
C GLU A 62 10.68 1.21 -5.70
N PRO A 63 10.37 2.52 -5.60
CA PRO A 63 9.53 3.17 -6.59
C PRO A 63 10.17 3.01 -7.97
N ALA A 64 9.36 2.69 -8.98
CA ALA A 64 9.87 2.61 -10.35
C ALA A 64 10.56 3.93 -10.73
N GLY A 65 11.81 3.86 -11.19
CA GLY A 65 12.65 5.01 -11.54
C GLY A 65 13.72 5.36 -10.50
N PHE A 66 13.71 4.77 -9.30
CA PHE A 66 14.80 4.93 -8.34
C PHE A 66 16.02 4.12 -8.82
N GLY A 67 17.04 4.79 -9.35
CA GLY A 67 18.25 4.15 -9.93
C GLY A 67 18.15 3.76 -11.41
N ALA A 68 17.06 4.10 -12.11
CA ALA A 68 17.01 3.97 -13.56
C ALA A 68 17.92 5.03 -14.21
N PRO A 69 18.63 4.72 -15.32
CA PRO A 69 19.30 5.74 -16.11
C PRO A 69 18.27 6.83 -16.48
N GLU A 70 18.69 8.10 -16.43
CA GLU A 70 17.83 9.27 -16.65
C GLU A 70 16.86 9.05 -17.83
N GLY A 71 15.56 9.18 -17.59
CA GLY A 71 14.53 9.19 -18.65
C GLY A 71 13.43 8.12 -18.56
N GLY A 72 13.50 7.17 -17.63
CA GLY A 72 12.39 6.23 -17.40
C GLY A 72 11.20 6.91 -16.69
N PRO A 73 9.93 6.56 -17.01
CA PRO A 73 8.78 7.18 -16.36
C PRO A 73 8.75 6.82 -14.87
N ALA A 74 9.10 7.77 -14.01
CA ALA A 74 8.91 7.66 -12.58
C ALA A 74 7.42 7.52 -12.29
N ARG A 75 7.03 6.47 -11.55
CA ARG A 75 5.67 6.33 -11.03
C ARG A 75 5.69 6.75 -9.57
N PRO A 76 5.34 8.01 -9.24
CA PRO A 76 5.29 8.41 -7.85
C PRO A 76 4.15 7.65 -7.16
N LEU A 77 4.48 6.81 -6.19
CA LEU A 77 3.52 6.47 -5.15
C LEU A 77 3.71 7.47 -4.01
N LEU A 78 2.99 8.60 -4.10
CA LEU A 78 2.89 9.52 -2.99
C LEU A 78 1.79 9.02 -2.05
N VAL A 79 2.17 8.67 -0.82
CA VAL A 79 1.23 8.43 0.28
C VAL A 79 1.47 9.53 1.30
N GLY A 80 0.44 10.34 1.54
CA GLY A 80 0.36 11.33 2.62
C GLY A 80 -0.75 10.95 3.57
#